data_AF-A0A9W6TBE1-F1
#
_entry.id   AF-A0A9W6TBE1-F1
#
_cell.length_a   1.000
_cell.length_b   1.000
_cell.length_c   1.000
_cell.angle_alpha   90.00
_cell.angle_beta   90.00
_cell.angle_gamma   90.00
#
_symmetry.space_group_name_H-M   'P 1'
#
loop_
_entity.id
_entity.type
_entity.pdbx_description
1 polymer ?
#
loop_
_entity_poly.entity_id
_entity_poly.type
_entity_poly.pdbx_seq_one_letter_code
_entity_poly.pdbx_strand_id
1 'polypeptide(L)'
;MEMAPLDGVVQLQGDITHKVTADAIVAHFRGQKAQVVVSDGAPDVLGLHDLDEYLQAQLVLAGLNISLQILEDGGTFVAKLFRGKEVSLLYAQLRRFFTKVTCAKPKTSRNSSFESFVVCQDFHLPEGFVPDMERNLLDLRYIEDAEEDADDWYTSNVSAERGVCVDVVFLGAGDVFGYDADQSYPLDEDDGNNAAQGEAAKYVHQEPLQKPINPPYANALKKQQSKQ
;
A
#
# COMPACT_ATOMS: atom_id res chain seq x y z
N MET A 1 3.29 -9.85 12.65
CA MET A 1 3.90 -11.05 12.03
C MET A 1 5.40 -10.86 12.08
N GLU A 2 6.18 -11.90 12.38
CA GLU A 2 7.64 -11.82 12.38
C GLU A 2 8.15 -12.12 10.97
N MET A 3 8.95 -11.23 10.39
CA MET A 3 9.58 -11.46 9.08
C MET A 3 10.96 -12.05 9.29
N ALA A 4 11.36 -12.97 8.40
CA ALA A 4 12.74 -13.48 8.41
C ALA A 4 13.72 -12.34 8.09
N PRO A 5 14.91 -12.31 8.73
CA PRO A 5 15.90 -11.28 8.48
C PRO A 5 16.36 -11.31 7.03
N LEU A 6 16.45 -10.14 6.41
CA LEU A 6 16.91 -9.94 5.04
C LEU A 6 18.24 -9.19 5.08
N ASP A 7 19.21 -9.67 4.32
CA ASP A 7 20.54 -9.05 4.29
C ASP A 7 20.46 -7.64 3.69
N GLY A 8 21.19 -6.69 4.29
CA GLY A 8 21.13 -5.27 3.93
C GLY A 8 19.83 -4.53 4.30
N VAL A 9 18.86 -5.18 4.97
CA VAL A 9 17.59 -4.55 5.37
C VAL A 9 17.50 -4.44 6.89
N VAL A 10 17.26 -3.22 7.38
CA VAL A 10 16.92 -3.01 8.79
C VAL A 10 15.42 -3.30 8.97
N GLN A 11 15.09 -4.27 9.82
CA GLN A 11 13.71 -4.65 10.09
C GLN A 11 13.27 -4.14 11.45
N LEU A 12 12.11 -3.51 11.49
CA LEU A 12 11.46 -3.05 12.71
C LEU A 12 10.11 -3.72 12.84
N GLN A 13 9.88 -4.36 13.97
CA GLN A 13 8.59 -4.93 14.32
C GLN A 13 7.87 -3.99 15.26
N GLY A 14 6.73 -3.47 14.81
CA GLY A 14 5.88 -2.59 15.58
C GLY A 14 4.57 -2.34 14.87
N ASP A 15 3.66 -1.69 15.57
CA ASP A 15 2.40 -1.23 15.00
C ASP A 15 2.59 0.18 14.44
N ILE A 16 2.28 0.39 13.16
CA ILE A 16 2.47 1.66 12.47
C ILE A 16 1.55 2.78 12.98
N THR A 17 0.50 2.44 13.73
CA THR A 17 -0.39 3.43 14.35
C THR A 17 0.17 3.98 15.66
N HIS A 18 1.18 3.30 16.24
CA HIS A 18 1.76 3.70 17.51
C HIS A 18 2.95 4.66 17.32
N LYS A 19 2.96 5.75 18.11
CA LYS A 19 4.06 6.72 18.16
C LYS A 19 5.43 6.07 18.41
N VAL A 20 5.49 5.07 19.28
CA VAL A 20 6.73 4.35 19.62
C VAL A 20 7.40 3.75 18.37
N THR A 21 6.60 3.21 17.45
CA THR A 21 7.09 2.63 16.19
C THR A 21 7.59 3.72 15.25
N ALA A 22 6.84 4.83 15.13
CA ALA A 22 7.24 5.97 14.31
C ALA A 22 8.56 6.59 14.81
N ASP A 23 8.69 6.80 16.13
CA ASP A 23 9.91 7.31 16.76
C ASP A 23 11.11 6.39 16.49
N ALA A 24 10.91 5.08 16.57
CA ALA A 24 11.94 4.10 16.25
C ALA A 24 12.38 4.22 14.77
N ILE A 25 11.44 4.31 13.84
CA ILE A 25 11.73 4.49 12.40
C ILE A 25 12.53 5.78 12.19
N VAL A 26 12.07 6.91 12.72
CA VAL A 26 12.73 8.21 12.60
C VAL A 26 14.17 8.15 13.14
N ALA A 27 14.38 7.50 14.30
CA ALA A 27 15.71 7.36 14.89
C ALA A 27 16.69 6.61 13.98
N HIS A 28 16.22 5.64 13.19
CA HIS A 28 17.07 4.90 12.25
C HIS A 28 17.60 5.74 11.10
N PHE A 29 16.91 6.81 10.71
CA PHE A 29 17.37 7.71 9.64
C PHE A 29 18.47 8.68 10.07
N ARG A 30 18.77 8.82 11.38
CA ARG A 30 19.88 9.64 11.91
C ARG A 30 19.91 11.08 11.36
N GLY A 31 18.74 11.69 11.20
CA GLY A 31 18.58 13.05 10.67
C GLY A 31 18.54 13.14 9.14
N GLN A 32 18.71 12.03 8.42
CA GLN A 32 18.41 11.96 7.00
C GLN A 32 16.90 11.74 6.78
N LYS A 33 16.47 11.83 5.53
CA LYS A 33 15.09 11.64 5.10
C LYS A 33 15.01 10.57 4.01
N ALA A 34 13.84 9.97 3.87
CA ALA A 34 13.54 8.99 2.85
C ALA A 34 13.18 9.69 1.53
N GLN A 35 13.77 9.20 0.44
CA GLN A 35 13.42 9.61 -0.92
C GLN A 35 12.09 9.00 -1.36
N VAL A 36 11.86 7.75 -0.95
CA VAL A 36 10.68 6.96 -1.32
C VAL A 36 10.18 6.18 -0.11
N VAL A 37 8.87 6.21 0.11
CA VAL A 37 8.18 5.32 1.05
C VAL A 37 7.15 4.50 0.28
N VAL A 38 7.14 3.19 0.53
CA VAL A 38 6.24 2.24 -0.14
C VAL A 38 5.44 1.45 0.90
N SER A 39 4.13 1.31 0.67
CA SER A 39 3.23 0.50 1.50
C SER A 39 2.40 -0.44 0.64
N ASP A 40 2.66 -1.74 0.75
CA ASP A 40 1.83 -2.80 0.15
C ASP A 40 0.93 -3.48 1.19
N GLY A 41 0.60 -2.76 2.28
CA GLY A 41 -0.31 -3.26 3.30
C GLY A 41 -1.72 -3.44 2.76
N ALA A 42 -2.36 -4.55 3.12
CA ALA A 42 -3.79 -4.78 2.90
C ALA A 42 -4.40 -5.45 4.14
N PRO A 43 -5.61 -5.04 4.58
CA PRO A 43 -6.33 -5.75 5.62
C PRO A 43 -6.86 -7.09 5.09
N ASP A 44 -7.25 -7.97 6.01
CA ASP A 44 -7.98 -9.18 5.65
C ASP A 44 -9.32 -8.80 4.99
N VAL A 45 -9.49 -9.24 3.74
CA VAL A 45 -10.69 -8.94 2.95
C VAL A 45 -11.89 -9.67 3.54
N LEU A 46 -12.87 -8.90 4.02
CA LEU A 46 -14.10 -9.44 4.62
C LEU A 46 -15.15 -9.78 3.56
N GLY A 47 -15.00 -9.25 2.35
CA GLY A 47 -15.96 -9.41 1.24
C GLY A 47 -17.08 -8.37 1.25
N LEU A 48 -17.01 -7.40 2.15
CA LEU A 48 -17.89 -6.24 2.21
C LEU A 48 -17.14 -5.05 1.62
N HIS A 49 -17.34 -4.81 0.32
CA HIS A 49 -16.52 -3.88 -0.46
C HIS A 49 -16.38 -2.48 0.17
N ASP A 50 -17.48 -1.91 0.69
CA ASP A 50 -17.45 -0.58 1.31
C ASP A 50 -16.58 -0.55 2.59
N LEU A 51 -16.64 -1.61 3.40
CA LEU A 51 -15.84 -1.74 4.62
C LEU A 51 -14.37 -2.05 4.30
N ASP A 52 -14.13 -2.93 3.33
CA ASP A 52 -12.78 -3.27 2.87
C ASP A 52 -12.07 -2.04 2.29
N GLU A 53 -12.79 -1.19 1.52
CA GLU A 53 -12.29 0.10 1.02
C GLU A 53 -11.94 1.06 2.17
N TYR A 54 -12.84 1.20 3.16
CA TYR A 54 -12.60 2.05 4.31
C TYR A 54 -11.37 1.62 5.11
N LEU A 55 -11.26 0.31 5.42
CA LEU A 55 -10.12 -0.23 6.16
C LEU A 55 -8.80 -0.05 5.40
N GLN A 56 -8.83 -0.24 4.07
CA GLN A 56 -7.66 0.02 3.23
C GLN A 56 -7.27 1.51 3.26
N ALA A 57 -8.23 2.43 3.18
CA ALA A 57 -7.95 3.87 3.25
C ALA A 57 -7.34 4.27 4.60
N GLN A 58 -7.86 3.74 5.71
CA GLN A 58 -7.27 3.94 7.04
C GLN A 58 -5.83 3.42 7.10
N LEU A 59 -5.54 2.26 6.50
CA LEU A 59 -4.17 1.73 6.46
C LEU A 59 -3.21 2.63 5.65
N VAL A 60 -3.68 3.19 4.53
CA VAL A 60 -2.91 4.16 3.72
C VAL A 60 -2.63 5.43 4.52
N LEU A 61 -3.63 5.98 5.22
CA LEU A 61 -3.48 7.16 6.06
C LEU A 61 -2.53 6.92 7.24
N ALA A 62 -2.54 5.71 7.83
CA ALA A 62 -1.60 5.34 8.88
C ALA A 62 -0.15 5.32 8.35
N GLY A 63 0.07 4.75 7.16
CA GLY A 63 1.36 4.80 6.49
C GLY A 63 1.79 6.22 6.13
N LEU A 64 0.84 7.06 5.70
CA LEU A 64 1.09 8.47 5.41
C LEU A 64 1.56 9.23 6.66
N ASN A 65 0.95 9.03 7.82
CA ASN A 65 1.35 9.69 9.08
C ASN A 65 2.84 9.53 9.41
N ILE A 66 3.36 8.31 9.24
CA ILE A 66 4.79 8.06 9.42
C ILE A 66 5.58 8.73 8.29
N SER A 67 5.10 8.61 7.05
CA SER A 67 5.74 9.19 5.86
C SER A 67 5.94 10.71 6.01
N LEU A 68 4.97 11.45 6.54
CA LEU A 68 5.08 12.89 6.78
C LEU A 68 6.27 13.28 7.68
N GLN A 69 6.73 12.37 8.55
CA GLN A 69 7.87 12.60 9.45
C GLN A 69 9.21 12.23 8.83
N ILE A 70 9.24 11.29 7.88
CA ILE A 70 10.48 10.71 7.35
C ILE A 70 10.77 11.09 5.90
N LEU A 71 9.77 11.48 5.12
CA LEU A 71 9.95 11.80 3.70
C LEU A 71 10.67 13.14 3.52
N GLU A 72 11.51 13.25 2.51
CA GLU A 72 12.15 14.51 2.11
C GLU A 72 11.24 15.34 1.21
N ASP A 73 11.45 16.67 1.19
CA ASP A 73 10.79 17.54 0.21
C ASP A 73 11.08 17.08 -1.22
N GLY A 74 10.04 16.95 -2.04
CA GLY A 74 10.13 16.36 -3.37
C GLY A 74 10.05 14.82 -3.41
N GLY A 75 10.04 14.16 -2.25
CA GLY A 75 9.97 12.69 -2.15
C GLY A 75 8.68 12.07 -2.69
N THR A 76 8.69 10.74 -2.79
CA THR A 76 7.57 9.96 -3.35
C THR A 76 6.98 8.98 -2.33
N PHE A 77 5.66 8.93 -2.26
CA PHE A 77 4.92 7.93 -1.49
C PHE A 77 4.11 7.04 -2.44
N VAL A 78 4.23 5.73 -2.29
CA VAL A 78 3.47 4.74 -3.06
C VAL A 78 2.71 3.84 -2.11
N ALA A 79 1.40 3.68 -2.31
CA ALA A 79 0.60 2.81 -1.46
C ALA A 79 -0.43 2.01 -2.26
N LYS A 80 -0.67 0.77 -1.81
CA LYS A 80 -1.76 -0.07 -2.30
C LYS A 80 -3.11 0.52 -1.84
N LEU A 81 -4.11 0.51 -2.71
CA LEU A 81 -5.47 0.93 -2.42
C LEU A 81 -6.50 0.04 -3.11
N PHE A 82 -7.72 0.04 -2.58
CA PHE A 82 -8.88 -0.54 -3.26
C PHE A 82 -9.68 0.59 -3.88
N ARG A 83 -9.83 0.53 -5.21
CA ARG A 83 -10.46 1.59 -5.98
C ARG A 83 -11.97 1.39 -5.98
N GLY A 84 -12.61 1.78 -4.89
CA GLY A 84 -14.06 1.75 -4.74
C GLY A 84 -14.70 3.12 -4.95
N LYS A 85 -15.80 3.36 -4.24
CA LYS A 85 -16.68 4.51 -4.46
C LYS A 85 -16.16 5.79 -3.76
N GLU A 86 -15.48 5.64 -2.64
CA GLU A 86 -15.07 6.75 -1.76
C GLU A 86 -13.58 7.12 -1.90
N VAL A 87 -12.84 6.44 -2.77
CA VAL A 87 -11.42 6.71 -3.06
C VAL A 87 -11.11 8.18 -3.40
N SER A 88 -12.08 8.93 -3.94
CA SER A 88 -11.93 10.37 -4.24
C SER A 88 -11.57 11.21 -3.01
N LEU A 89 -12.10 10.87 -1.83
CA LEU A 89 -11.76 11.56 -0.58
C LEU A 89 -10.28 11.33 -0.22
N LEU A 90 -9.81 10.09 -0.35
CA LEU A 90 -8.41 9.74 -0.10
C LEU A 90 -7.47 10.51 -1.06
N TYR A 91 -7.85 10.64 -2.33
CA TYR A 91 -7.07 11.44 -3.29
C TYR A 91 -7.01 12.92 -2.93
N ALA A 92 -8.12 13.49 -2.44
CA ALA A 92 -8.17 14.88 -1.97
C ALA A 92 -7.20 15.10 -0.80
N GLN A 93 -7.26 14.22 0.20
CA GLN A 93 -6.36 14.22 1.35
C GLN A 93 -4.89 14.11 0.94
N LEU A 94 -4.56 13.22 -0.01
CA LEU A 94 -3.18 13.06 -0.51
C LEU A 94 -2.69 14.30 -1.27
N ARG A 95 -3.53 14.97 -2.05
CA ARG A 95 -3.15 16.19 -2.80
C ARG A 95 -2.74 17.37 -1.91
N ARG A 96 -3.06 17.33 -0.62
CA ARG A 96 -2.62 18.35 0.35
C ARG A 96 -1.12 18.29 0.64
N PHE A 97 -0.51 17.12 0.48
CA PHE A 97 0.90 16.87 0.79
C PHE A 97 1.74 16.58 -0.45
N PHE A 98 1.11 16.36 -1.60
CA PHE A 98 1.78 15.96 -2.83
C PHE A 98 1.24 16.73 -4.02
N THR A 99 2.14 17.26 -4.83
CA THR A 99 1.76 18.05 -6.03
C THR A 99 1.09 17.17 -7.07
N LYS A 100 1.55 15.91 -7.20
CA LYS A 100 1.04 14.99 -8.21
C LYS A 100 0.61 13.68 -7.58
N VAL A 101 -0.68 13.39 -7.68
CA VAL A 101 -1.27 12.11 -7.25
C VAL A 101 -1.78 11.41 -8.50
N THR A 102 -1.33 10.17 -8.71
CA THR A 102 -1.73 9.30 -9.83
C THR A 102 -2.13 7.93 -9.33
N CYS A 103 -3.05 7.27 -10.02
CA CYS A 103 -3.45 5.90 -9.72
C CYS A 103 -2.83 4.99 -10.78
N ALA A 104 -1.99 4.04 -10.38
CA ALA A 104 -1.35 3.09 -11.27
C ALA A 104 -1.90 1.68 -11.03
N LYS A 105 -2.16 0.93 -12.10
CA LYS A 105 -2.43 -0.51 -12.02
C LYS A 105 -1.35 -1.27 -12.79
N PRO A 106 -0.45 -2.00 -12.10
CA PRO A 106 0.60 -2.75 -12.75
C PRO A 106 0.04 -4.00 -13.42
N LYS A 107 0.66 -4.46 -14.52
CA LYS A 107 0.31 -5.69 -15.25
C LYS A 107 0.40 -6.96 -14.38
N THR A 108 1.20 -6.92 -13.32
CA THR A 108 1.32 -7.99 -12.32
C THR A 108 0.12 -8.05 -11.36
N SER A 109 -0.72 -7.02 -11.32
CA SER A 109 -1.98 -7.04 -10.58
C SER A 109 -3.09 -7.60 -11.46
N ARG A 110 -3.83 -8.58 -10.95
CA ARG A 110 -4.93 -9.22 -11.69
C ARG A 110 -5.99 -8.21 -12.13
N ASN A 111 -6.49 -8.34 -13.34
CA ASN A 111 -7.49 -7.40 -13.84
C ASN A 111 -8.80 -7.47 -13.04
N SER A 112 -9.14 -8.66 -12.54
CA SER A 112 -10.30 -8.91 -11.67
C SER A 112 -10.20 -8.31 -10.27
N SER A 113 -9.01 -7.88 -9.83
CA SER A 113 -8.82 -7.26 -8.52
C SER A 113 -9.22 -5.78 -8.52
N PHE A 114 -9.83 -5.32 -7.43
CA PHE A 114 -10.07 -3.90 -7.14
C PHE A 114 -8.81 -3.16 -6.69
N GLU A 115 -7.71 -3.89 -6.54
CA GLU A 115 -6.40 -3.36 -6.20
C GLU A 115 -5.87 -2.40 -7.29
N SER A 116 -5.35 -1.28 -6.81
CA SER A 116 -4.52 -0.34 -7.57
C SER A 116 -3.49 0.25 -6.62
N PHE A 117 -2.54 1.01 -7.15
CA PHE A 117 -1.55 1.72 -6.35
C PHE A 117 -1.72 3.21 -6.56
N VAL A 118 -1.71 4.00 -5.48
CA VAL A 118 -1.54 5.44 -5.59
C VAL A 118 -0.05 5.75 -5.62
N VAL A 119 0.36 6.62 -6.53
CA VAL A 119 1.70 7.16 -6.65
C VAL A 119 1.60 8.66 -6.43
N CYS A 120 2.14 9.11 -5.30
CA CYS A 120 2.16 10.47 -4.82
C CYS A 120 3.58 11.02 -4.96
N GLN A 121 3.76 12.04 -5.79
CA GLN A 121 5.07 12.64 -6.11
C GLN A 121 5.11 14.11 -5.69
N ASP A 122 6.34 14.62 -5.55
CA ASP A 122 6.63 15.99 -5.18
C ASP A 122 6.02 16.37 -3.82
N PHE A 123 6.47 15.64 -2.79
CA PHE A 123 6.08 15.87 -1.40
C PHE A 123 6.38 17.30 -0.96
N HIS A 124 5.44 17.92 -0.25
CA HIS A 124 5.62 19.19 0.42
C HIS A 124 4.74 19.25 1.68
N LEU A 125 5.29 19.79 2.76
CA LEU A 125 4.53 20.05 3.99
C LEU A 125 3.84 21.42 3.89
N PRO A 126 2.52 21.50 4.14
CA PRO A 126 1.83 22.79 4.22
C PRO A 126 2.44 23.70 5.31
N GLU A 127 2.43 25.01 5.07
CA GLU A 127 2.92 25.98 6.06
C GLU A 127 2.14 25.86 7.38
N GLY A 128 2.88 25.77 8.50
CA GLY A 128 2.30 25.63 9.83
C GLY A 128 1.83 24.21 10.19
N PHE A 129 1.92 23.24 9.27
CA PHE A 129 1.61 21.85 9.57
C PHE A 129 2.80 21.17 10.26
N VAL A 130 2.56 20.61 11.44
CA VAL A 130 3.55 19.81 12.19
C VAL A 130 3.07 18.36 12.17
N PRO A 131 3.80 17.42 11.53
CA PRO A 131 3.48 16.01 11.59
C PRO A 131 3.52 15.50 13.03
N ASP A 132 2.42 14.89 13.48
CA ASP A 132 2.29 14.34 14.82
C ASP A 132 1.51 13.03 14.77
N MET A 133 1.98 12.03 15.53
CA MET A 133 1.30 10.74 15.66
C MET A 133 0.15 10.78 16.66
N GLU A 134 0.12 11.76 17.57
CA GLU A 134 -0.97 11.92 18.55
C GLU A 134 -2.24 12.51 17.90
N ARG A 135 -2.05 13.36 16.88
CA ARG A 135 -3.11 13.91 16.01
C ARG A 135 -3.11 13.18 14.66
N ASN A 136 -3.25 11.86 14.71
CA ASN A 136 -3.16 11.04 13.51
C ASN A 136 -4.26 11.40 12.50
N LEU A 137 -3.96 11.29 11.21
CA LEU A 137 -4.93 11.52 10.12
C LEU A 137 -6.11 10.52 10.12
N LEU A 138 -6.14 9.56 11.06
CA LEU A 138 -7.18 8.52 11.19
C LEU A 138 -8.35 9.00 12.04
N ASP A 139 -8.11 9.92 12.98
CA ASP A 139 -9.12 10.41 13.92
C ASP A 139 -10.00 11.49 13.26
N LEU A 140 -10.70 11.10 12.19
CA LEU A 140 -11.87 11.82 11.70
C LEU A 140 -12.97 11.69 12.74
N ARG A 141 -12.88 12.45 13.84
CA ARG A 141 -13.98 12.51 14.81
C ARG A 141 -15.25 12.87 14.04
N TYR A 142 -16.30 12.06 14.19
CA TYR A 142 -17.65 12.48 13.83
C TYR A 142 -17.98 13.66 14.73
N ILE A 143 -17.66 14.86 14.27
CA ILE A 143 -18.09 16.08 14.95
C ILE A 143 -19.60 16.19 14.69
N GLU A 144 -20.40 15.56 15.54
CA GLU A 144 -21.84 15.83 15.64
C GLU A 144 -22.06 17.22 16.27
N ASP A 145 -21.13 17.67 17.11
CA ASP A 145 -21.17 18.94 17.84
C ASP A 145 -19.99 19.83 17.43
N ALA A 146 -20.08 20.45 16.25
CA ALA A 146 -19.11 21.46 15.80
C ALA A 146 -19.35 22.78 16.53
N GLU A 147 -19.32 22.74 17.87
CA GLU A 147 -19.11 23.92 18.67
C GLU A 147 -17.59 24.15 18.79
N GLU A 148 -17.11 25.02 17.91
CA GLU A 148 -15.94 25.89 18.14
C GLU A 148 -14.51 25.31 18.25
N ASP A 149 -14.21 24.07 17.88
CA ASP A 149 -12.79 23.68 17.67
C ASP A 149 -12.31 24.08 16.26
N ALA A 150 -12.25 25.39 16.02
CA ALA A 150 -11.73 26.02 14.79
C ALA A 150 -10.20 25.91 14.64
N ASP A 151 -9.50 25.20 15.53
CA ASP A 151 -8.04 25.22 15.66
C ASP A 151 -7.35 23.95 15.11
N ASP A 152 -8.11 22.97 14.57
CA ASP A 152 -7.53 21.83 13.88
C ASP A 152 -7.45 22.06 12.36
N TRP A 153 -6.22 22.22 11.85
CA TRP A 153 -5.90 22.36 10.43
C TRP A 153 -6.52 21.20 9.62
N TYR A 154 -6.49 19.98 10.15
CA TYR A 154 -6.86 18.78 9.38
C TYR A 154 -8.35 18.65 9.24
N THR A 155 -9.07 18.71 10.36
CA THR A 155 -10.51 18.57 10.34
C THR A 155 -11.22 19.70 9.59
N SER A 156 -10.76 20.94 9.70
CA SER A 156 -11.33 22.08 8.96
C SER A 156 -11.23 21.90 7.44
N ASN A 157 -10.09 21.44 6.93
CA ASN A 157 -9.87 21.25 5.50
C ASN A 157 -10.53 19.97 4.96
N VAL A 158 -10.48 18.85 5.69
CA VAL A 158 -11.08 17.59 5.23
C VAL A 158 -12.61 17.65 5.24
N SER A 159 -13.21 18.31 6.23
CA SER A 159 -14.66 18.48 6.28
C SER A 159 -15.18 19.32 5.10
N ALA A 160 -14.39 20.29 4.61
CA ALA A 160 -14.68 21.06 3.41
C ALA A 160 -14.63 20.21 2.11
N GLU A 161 -13.92 19.08 2.13
CA GLU A 161 -13.78 18.18 0.98
C GLU A 161 -14.80 17.04 0.98
N ARG A 162 -15.64 16.90 2.01
CA ARG A 162 -16.75 15.94 2.01
C ARG A 162 -17.71 16.27 0.87
N GLY A 163 -17.73 15.40 -0.15
CA GLY A 163 -18.53 15.58 -1.36
C GLY A 163 -17.78 16.17 -2.56
N VAL A 164 -16.48 16.47 -2.43
CA VAL A 164 -15.63 16.89 -3.54
C VAL A 164 -15.17 15.66 -4.33
N CYS A 165 -15.52 15.60 -5.61
CA CYS A 165 -15.03 14.56 -6.52
C CYS A 165 -13.67 14.98 -7.06
N VAL A 166 -12.62 14.23 -6.70
CA VAL A 166 -11.26 14.47 -7.18
C VAL A 166 -10.87 13.42 -8.20
N ASP A 167 -10.80 13.83 -9.47
CA ASP A 167 -10.34 12.96 -10.55
C ASP A 167 -8.81 12.87 -10.56
N VAL A 168 -8.31 11.64 -10.53
CA VAL A 168 -6.89 11.31 -10.60
C VAL A 168 -6.61 10.55 -11.89
N VAL A 169 -5.49 10.87 -12.54
CA VAL A 169 -5.05 10.18 -13.76
C VAL A 169 -4.79 8.71 -13.45
N PHE A 170 -5.39 7.83 -14.25
CA PHE A 170 -5.18 6.39 -14.19
C PHE A 170 -4.11 5.96 -15.19
N LEU A 171 -3.11 5.22 -14.73
CA LEU A 171 -1.96 4.76 -15.51
C LEU A 171 -1.92 3.23 -15.50
N GLY A 172 -1.91 2.63 -16.70
CA GLY A 172 -1.46 1.25 -16.85
C GLY A 172 0.06 1.21 -16.67
N ALA A 173 0.56 0.40 -15.74
CA ALA A 173 1.98 0.28 -15.46
C ALA A 173 2.50 -1.13 -15.83
N GLY A 174 3.74 -1.22 -16.29
CA GLY A 174 4.41 -2.48 -16.63
C GLY A 174 4.93 -2.54 -18.05
N ASP A 175 5.67 -3.60 -18.34
CA ASP A 175 6.23 -3.86 -19.65
C ASP A 175 5.16 -4.43 -20.61
N VAL A 176 5.15 -3.93 -21.84
CA VAL A 176 4.31 -4.44 -22.93
C VAL A 176 4.60 -5.93 -23.16
N PHE A 177 5.88 -6.32 -23.09
CA PHE A 177 6.35 -7.68 -23.33
C PHE A 177 6.52 -8.52 -22.06
N GLY A 178 6.28 -7.94 -20.87
CA GLY A 178 6.41 -8.64 -19.60
C GLY A 178 5.31 -9.66 -19.33
N TYR A 179 5.54 -10.52 -18.34
CA TYR A 179 4.56 -11.49 -17.85
C TYR A 179 3.24 -10.82 -17.40
N ASP A 180 2.14 -11.52 -17.65
CA ASP A 180 0.77 -11.11 -17.38
C ASP A 180 0.18 -11.99 -16.28
N ALA A 181 -0.38 -11.37 -15.24
CA ALA A 181 -0.94 -12.07 -14.09
C ALA A 181 -2.17 -12.93 -14.43
N ASP A 182 -2.83 -12.67 -15.56
CA ASP A 182 -4.01 -13.41 -16.03
C ASP A 182 -3.66 -14.47 -17.11
N GLN A 183 -2.38 -14.63 -17.49
CA GLN A 183 -1.93 -15.65 -18.44
C GLN A 183 -1.19 -16.82 -17.77
N SER A 184 -1.12 -17.95 -18.48
CA SER A 184 -0.33 -19.12 -18.08
C SER A 184 0.87 -19.27 -19.02
N TYR A 185 2.06 -19.44 -18.43
CA TYR A 185 3.32 -19.53 -19.16
C TYR A 185 3.87 -20.96 -19.09
N PRO A 186 4.51 -21.47 -20.16
CA PRO A 186 5.25 -22.72 -20.11
C PRO A 186 6.40 -22.63 -19.10
N LEU A 187 6.66 -23.73 -18.38
CA LEU A 187 7.67 -23.76 -17.31
C LEU A 187 9.11 -23.81 -17.83
N ASP A 188 9.31 -24.27 -19.06
CA ASP A 188 10.63 -24.46 -19.69
C ASP A 188 10.90 -23.39 -20.77
N GLU A 189 10.69 -22.10 -20.44
CA GLU A 189 10.99 -21.00 -21.37
C GLU A 189 12.39 -20.42 -21.17
N ASP A 190 13.00 -20.07 -22.30
CA ASP A 190 14.27 -19.35 -22.40
C ASP A 190 14.00 -17.88 -22.04
N ASP A 191 14.17 -17.54 -20.75
CA ASP A 191 14.09 -16.16 -20.27
C ASP A 191 15.10 -15.33 -21.07
N GLY A 192 14.63 -14.53 -22.03
CA GLY A 192 15.47 -13.74 -22.96
C GLY A 192 16.45 -12.76 -22.31
N ASN A 193 16.49 -12.68 -20.98
CA ASN A 193 17.50 -11.98 -20.19
C ASN A 193 18.78 -12.81 -19.94
N ASN A 194 18.75 -14.14 -20.14
CA ASN A 194 19.89 -15.06 -19.96
C ASN A 194 20.55 -15.49 -21.28
N ALA A 195 20.30 -14.77 -22.38
CA ALA A 195 20.88 -15.04 -23.71
C ALA A 195 22.42 -14.88 -23.80
N ALA A 196 23.12 -14.69 -22.68
CA ALA A 196 24.58 -14.69 -22.61
C ALA A 196 25.18 -16.10 -22.37
N GLN A 197 24.38 -17.09 -21.98
CA GLN A 197 24.81 -18.48 -21.78
C GLN A 197 23.70 -19.41 -22.26
N GLY A 198 23.84 -19.93 -23.49
CA GLY A 198 22.78 -20.63 -24.24
C GLY A 198 22.29 -21.99 -23.70
N GLU A 199 21.80 -22.04 -22.47
CA GLU A 199 21.03 -23.15 -21.92
C GLU A 199 19.77 -22.60 -21.23
N ALA A 200 18.59 -22.89 -21.81
CA ALA A 200 17.30 -22.54 -21.20
C ALA A 200 17.21 -23.13 -19.79
N ALA A 201 16.92 -22.29 -18.79
CA ALA A 201 16.84 -22.72 -17.41
C ALA A 201 15.61 -23.63 -17.21
N LYS A 202 15.84 -24.94 -17.08
CA LYS A 202 14.79 -25.93 -16.83
C LYS A 202 14.15 -25.70 -15.45
N TYR A 203 12.81 -25.70 -15.39
CA TYR A 203 12.10 -25.51 -14.13
C TYR A 203 12.43 -26.60 -13.11
N VAL A 204 12.86 -26.18 -11.91
CA VAL A 204 13.10 -27.06 -10.75
C VAL A 204 12.04 -26.77 -9.70
N HIS A 205 11.14 -27.73 -9.47
CA HIS A 205 10.13 -27.63 -8.42
C HIS A 205 10.80 -27.58 -7.04
N GLN A 206 10.59 -26.48 -6.32
CA GLN A 206 10.99 -26.34 -4.92
C GLN A 206 9.76 -26.42 -4.03
N GLU A 207 9.88 -27.07 -2.87
CA GLU A 207 8.80 -27.05 -1.89
C GLU A 207 8.64 -25.65 -1.30
N PRO A 208 7.40 -25.17 -1.06
CA PRO A 208 7.17 -23.88 -0.44
C PRO A 208 7.73 -23.85 0.98
N LEU A 209 8.45 -22.77 1.32
CA LEU A 209 9.04 -22.55 2.65
C LEU A 209 8.00 -22.61 3.77
N GLN A 210 6.76 -22.17 3.49
CA GLN A 210 5.64 -22.26 4.39
C GLN A 210 4.42 -22.80 3.64
N LYS A 211 3.82 -23.88 4.16
CA LYS A 211 2.59 -24.43 3.60
C LYS A 211 1.40 -23.49 3.91
N PRO A 212 0.42 -23.36 3.01
CA PRO A 212 -0.79 -22.59 3.28
C PRO A 212 -1.46 -23.10 4.57
N ILE A 213 -1.89 -22.18 5.43
CA ILE A 213 -2.59 -22.51 6.69
C ILE A 213 -3.87 -23.29 6.40
N ASN A 214 -4.57 -22.93 5.32
CA ASN A 214 -5.76 -23.63 4.87
C ASN A 214 -5.75 -23.76 3.33
N PRO A 215 -5.12 -24.82 2.78
CA PRO A 215 -4.97 -24.92 1.34
C PRO A 215 -6.34 -25.19 0.68
N PRO A 216 -6.65 -24.54 -0.45
CA PRO A 216 -7.91 -24.75 -1.16
C PRO A 216 -8.13 -26.21 -1.60
N TYR A 217 -7.04 -26.97 -1.75
CA TYR A 217 -7.06 -28.40 -2.07
C TYR A 217 -7.25 -29.33 -0.85
N ALA A 218 -7.33 -28.81 0.38
CA ALA A 218 -7.53 -29.62 1.59
C ALA A 218 -8.77 -30.51 1.51
N ASN A 219 -9.86 -29.98 0.96
CA ASN A 219 -11.10 -30.72 0.78
C ASN A 219 -10.99 -31.83 -0.28
N ALA A 220 -10.18 -31.60 -1.33
CA ALA A 220 -9.91 -32.61 -2.34
C ALA A 220 -9.06 -33.76 -1.79
N LEU A 221 -8.03 -33.44 -0.99
CA LEU A 221 -7.20 -34.44 -0.30
C LEU A 221 -8.01 -35.28 0.69
N LYS A 222 -8.89 -34.67 1.49
CA LYS A 222 -9.80 -35.40 2.40
C LYS A 222 -10.71 -36.38 1.64
N LYS A 223 -11.24 -35.97 0.48
CA LYS A 223 -12.08 -36.83 -0.39
C LYS A 223 -11.30 -37.96 -1.07
N GLN A 224 -10.00 -37.78 -1.34
CA GLN A 224 -9.13 -38.84 -1.84
C GLN A 224 -8.81 -39.86 -0.75
N GLN A 225 -8.55 -39.40 0.49
CA GLN A 225 -8.28 -40.27 1.63
C GLN A 225 -9.51 -41.07 2.07
N SER A 226 -10.73 -40.54 1.92
CA SER A 226 -11.97 -41.28 2.23
C SER A 226 -12.34 -42.35 1.19
N LYS A 227 -11.58 -42.48 0.10
CA LYS A 227 -11.81 -43.47 -0.97
C LYS A 227 -10.81 -44.64 -0.94
N GLN A 228 -9.85 -44.62 -0.01
CA GLN A 228 -9.00 -45.77 0.33
C GLN A 228 -9.60 -46.51 1.53
#